data_AF-A0A967ZAD1-F1
#
_entry.id   AF-A0A967ZAD1-F1
#
_cell.length_a   1.000
_cell.length_b   1.000
_cell.length_c   1.000
_cell.angle_alpha   90.00
_cell.angle_beta   90.00
_cell.angle_gamma   90.00
#
_symmetry.space_group_name_H-M   'P 1'
#
loop_
_entity.id
_entity.type
_entity.pdbx_description
1 polymer ?
#
loop_
_entity_poly.entity_id
_entity_poly.type
_entity_poly.pdbx_seq_one_letter_code
_entity_poly.pdbx_strand_id
1 'polypeptide(L)'
;EGIRFFSATYRLFKLPGLEPACEDYGQQVVYKGTIAHHPERFELDKHHAIPAGEPFAVCGNTFDMLRESRFAEHFEFFGDKSIHHGIFPGCGISIPYETDSAGAAGGCC
;
A
#
# COMPACT_ATOMS: atom_id res chain seq x y z
N GLU A 1 22.15 -24.51 -3.26
CA GLU A 1 21.11 -23.52 -3.60
C GLU A 1 21.68 -22.45 -4.53
N GLY A 2 20.87 -21.91 -5.43
CA GLY A 2 21.28 -20.95 -6.47
C GLY A 2 20.56 -19.61 -6.38
N ILE A 3 20.89 -18.69 -7.30
CA ILE A 3 20.28 -17.36 -7.40
C ILE A 3 18.87 -17.48 -7.99
N ARG A 4 17.89 -16.78 -7.39
CA ARG A 4 16.51 -16.66 -7.90
C ARG A 4 16.33 -15.30 -8.57
N PHE A 5 15.58 -15.27 -9.69
CA PHE A 5 15.27 -14.06 -10.45
C PHE A 5 13.78 -13.73 -10.31
N PHE A 6 13.47 -12.43 -10.24
CA PHE A 6 12.10 -11.92 -10.12
C PHE A 6 11.87 -10.78 -11.09
N SER A 7 10.65 -10.68 -11.61
CA SER A 7 10.16 -9.48 -12.30
C SER A 7 9.25 -8.74 -11.34
N ALA A 8 9.60 -7.49 -11.01
CA ALA A 8 8.88 -6.68 -10.04
C ALA A 8 8.68 -5.25 -10.55
N THR A 9 7.52 -4.69 -10.24
CA THR A 9 7.19 -3.29 -10.51
C THR A 9 7.14 -2.54 -9.19
N TYR A 10 8.00 -1.53 -9.06
CA TYR A 10 8.03 -0.67 -7.88
C TYR A 10 7.45 0.71 -8.20
N ARG A 11 6.80 1.32 -7.21
CA ARG A 11 6.36 2.71 -7.25
C ARG A 11 7.20 3.50 -6.24
N LEU A 12 8.04 4.40 -6.74
CA LEU A 12 8.92 5.22 -5.90
C LEU A 12 8.39 6.66 -5.87
N PHE A 13 8.01 7.13 -4.68
CA PHE A 13 7.57 8.50 -4.48
C PHE A 13 8.73 9.36 -3.99
N LYS A 14 8.89 10.55 -4.57
CA LYS A 14 9.86 11.54 -4.12
C LYS A 14 9.18 12.51 -3.16
N LEU A 15 9.20 12.18 -1.87
CA LEU A 15 8.62 12.99 -0.80
C LEU A 15 9.64 13.10 0.35
N PRO A 16 9.99 14.32 0.80
CA PRO A 16 11.03 14.51 1.81
C PRO A 16 10.62 14.07 3.22
N GLY A 17 9.31 13.98 3.50
CA GLY A 17 8.75 13.68 4.81
C GLY A 17 8.44 12.21 5.08
N LEU A 18 8.86 11.29 4.20
CA LEU A 18 8.61 9.86 4.41
C LEU A 18 9.49 9.29 5.51
N GLU A 19 8.86 8.54 6.40
CA GLU A 19 9.50 7.89 7.53
C GLU A 19 10.05 6.51 7.12
N PRO A 20 11.14 6.02 7.75
CA PRO A 20 11.71 4.72 7.40
C PRO A 20 10.77 3.53 7.65
N ALA A 21 9.83 3.68 8.60
CA ALA A 21 8.85 2.68 8.97
C ALA A 21 7.42 3.19 8.71
N CYS A 22 6.46 2.26 8.67
CA CYS A 22 5.05 2.62 8.61
C CYS A 22 4.55 2.95 10.01
N GLU A 23 4.59 4.23 10.37
CA GLU A 23 4.05 4.72 11.64
C GLU A 23 2.52 4.93 11.55
N ASP A 24 1.82 4.63 12.64
CA ASP A 24 0.39 4.85 12.82
C ASP A 24 0.14 6.18 13.53
N TYR A 25 -0.71 7.01 12.92
CA TYR A 25 -1.18 8.28 13.45
C TYR A 25 -2.72 8.33 13.53
N GLY A 26 -3.40 7.19 13.40
CA GLY A 26 -4.86 7.12 13.36
C GLY A 26 -5.48 7.72 12.09
N GLN A 27 -4.69 7.83 11.02
CA GLN A 27 -5.10 8.48 9.78
C GLN A 27 -5.95 7.57 8.90
N GLN A 28 -6.91 8.19 8.20
CA GLN A 28 -7.80 7.49 7.27
C GLN A 28 -7.95 8.27 5.98
N VAL A 29 -8.24 7.55 4.90
CA VAL A 29 -8.57 8.13 3.59
C VAL A 29 -9.87 7.55 3.06
N VAL A 30 -10.57 8.31 2.22
CA VAL A 30 -11.70 7.80 1.43
C VAL A 30 -11.37 8.02 -0.04
N TYR A 31 -11.35 6.94 -0.82
CA TYR A 31 -11.20 7.04 -2.27
C TYR A 31 -12.52 7.48 -2.91
N LYS A 32 -12.49 8.48 -3.78
CA LYS A 32 -13.71 9.06 -4.38
C LYS A 32 -14.26 8.28 -5.59
N GLY A 33 -13.55 7.26 -6.07
CA GLY A 33 -13.95 6.53 -7.29
C GLY A 33 -13.73 7.31 -8.59
N THR A 34 -12.91 8.38 -8.57
CA THR A 34 -12.79 9.33 -9.69
C THR A 34 -11.66 9.04 -10.67
N ILE A 35 -10.82 8.02 -10.43
CA ILE A 35 -9.79 7.62 -11.40
C ILE A 35 -10.45 6.79 -12.50
N ALA A 36 -10.26 7.19 -13.75
CA ALA A 36 -10.80 6.48 -14.91
C ALA A 36 -10.39 5.00 -14.89
N HIS A 37 -11.33 4.11 -15.24
CA HIS A 37 -11.18 2.65 -15.20
C HIS A 37 -11.00 2.02 -13.82
N HIS A 38 -11.02 2.81 -12.74
CA HIS A 38 -10.92 2.35 -11.36
C HIS A 38 -12.03 2.92 -10.45
N PRO A 39 -13.32 2.84 -10.82
CA PRO A 39 -14.38 3.49 -10.04
C PRO A 39 -14.64 2.83 -8.68
N GLU A 40 -14.40 1.52 -8.56
CA GLU A 40 -14.75 0.74 -7.37
C GLU A 40 -13.63 0.68 -6.32
N ARG A 41 -12.37 0.68 -6.76
CA ARG A 41 -11.20 0.59 -5.88
C ARG A 41 -9.94 1.15 -6.53
N PHE A 42 -9.02 1.62 -5.71
CA PHE A 42 -7.68 2.02 -6.12
C PHE A 42 -6.62 1.09 -5.50
N GLU A 43 -5.78 0.50 -6.34
CA GLU A 43 -4.65 -0.34 -5.93
C GLU A 43 -3.36 0.50 -5.95
N LEU A 44 -2.89 0.89 -4.76
CA LEU A 44 -1.64 1.63 -4.60
C LEU A 44 -0.43 0.70 -4.75
N ASP A 45 -0.48 -0.45 -4.08
CA ASP A 45 0.51 -1.52 -4.10
C ASP A 45 -0.13 -2.88 -3.70
N LYS A 46 0.68 -3.91 -3.43
CA LYS A 46 0.22 -5.27 -3.06
C LYS A 46 -0.65 -5.31 -1.80
N HIS A 47 -0.50 -4.36 -0.87
CA HIS A 47 -1.17 -4.35 0.43
C HIS A 47 -2.31 -3.33 0.52
N HIS A 48 -2.33 -2.34 -0.37
CA HIS A 48 -3.28 -1.23 -0.32
C HIS A 48 -4.28 -1.28 -1.49
N ALA A 49 -5.35 -2.07 -1.31
CA ALA A 49 -6.53 -2.05 -2.16
C ALA A 49 -7.65 -1.24 -1.48
N ILE A 50 -7.77 0.03 -1.85
CA ILE A 50 -8.64 1.01 -1.17
C ILE A 50 -10.00 1.07 -1.88
N PRO A 51 -11.12 0.67 -1.24
CA PRO A 51 -12.45 0.74 -1.83
C PRO A 51 -12.93 2.20 -1.96
N ALA A 52 -13.76 2.46 -2.97
CA ALA A 52 -14.38 3.77 -3.15
C ALA A 52 -15.52 4.01 -2.14
N GLY A 53 -15.61 5.23 -1.61
CA GLY A 53 -16.72 5.68 -0.76
C GLY A 53 -16.66 5.21 0.70
N GLU A 54 -15.65 4.43 1.09
CA GLU A 54 -15.52 3.90 2.46
C GLU A 54 -14.22 4.39 3.12
N PRO A 55 -14.23 4.69 4.44
CA PRO A 55 -13.00 5.01 5.17
C PRO A 55 -12.03 3.82 5.20
N PHE A 56 -10.77 4.09 4.88
CA PHE A 56 -9.70 3.11 4.87
C PHE A 56 -8.52 3.62 5.71
N ALA A 57 -8.12 2.85 6.72
CA ALA A 57 -7.01 3.20 7.60
C ALA A 57 -5.67 3.06 6.88
N VAL A 58 -4.77 4.02 7.07
CA VAL A 58 -3.46 4.05 6.41
C VAL A 58 -2.38 4.49 7.39
N CYS A 59 -1.14 4.05 7.16
CA CYS A 59 0.02 4.58 7.86
C CYS A 59 0.35 6.00 7.38
N GLY A 60 1.18 6.72 8.13
CA GLY A 60 1.59 8.08 7.82
C GLY A 60 2.24 8.22 6.43
N ASN A 61 3.07 7.26 6.03
CA ASN A 61 3.69 7.27 4.71
C ASN A 61 2.66 7.14 3.58
N THR A 62 1.72 6.19 3.67
CA THR A 62 0.67 6.02 2.66
C THR A 62 -0.22 7.26 2.60
N PHE A 63 -0.53 7.85 3.74
CA PHE A 63 -1.27 9.11 3.80
C PHE A 63 -0.56 10.23 3.03
N ASP A 64 0.73 10.43 3.27
CA ASP A 64 1.53 11.45 2.58
C ASP A 64 1.71 11.13 1.08
N MET A 65 1.90 9.86 0.70
CA MET A 65 1.97 9.45 -0.71
C MET A 65 0.69 9.78 -1.48
N LEU A 66 -0.47 9.61 -0.86
CA LEU A 66 -1.76 9.95 -1.48
C LEU A 66 -1.99 11.47 -1.49
N ARG A 67 -1.67 12.16 -0.38
CA ARG A 67 -1.94 13.59 -0.18
C ARG A 67 -0.99 14.51 -0.95
N GLU A 68 0.28 14.15 -1.07
CA GLU A 68 1.34 15.00 -1.62
C GLU A 68 1.73 14.60 -3.05
N SER A 69 0.90 13.81 -3.72
CA SER A 69 1.10 13.45 -5.12
C SER A 69 -0.14 13.77 -5.96
N ARG A 70 -0.08 13.42 -7.25
CA ARG A 70 -1.21 13.55 -8.19
C ARG A 70 -2.49 12.84 -7.72
N PHE A 71 -2.40 11.92 -6.75
CA PHE A 71 -3.58 11.20 -6.27
C PHE A 71 -4.47 12.06 -5.38
N ALA A 72 -3.99 13.17 -4.83
CA ALA A 72 -4.69 13.96 -3.82
C ALA A 72 -6.13 14.35 -4.22
N GLU A 73 -6.36 14.71 -5.47
CA GLU A 73 -7.69 15.10 -5.95
C GLU A 73 -8.73 13.98 -5.87
N HIS A 74 -8.27 12.72 -5.90
CA HIS A 74 -9.10 11.52 -5.87
C HIS A 74 -9.42 11.00 -4.48
N PHE A 75 -8.90 11.64 -3.42
CA PHE A 75 -9.06 11.19 -2.04
C PHE A 75 -9.58 12.29 -1.13
N GLU A 76 -10.27 11.87 -0.08
CA GLU A 76 -10.53 12.66 1.13
C GLU A 76 -9.64 12.15 2.25
N PHE A 77 -9.22 13.05 3.14
CA PHE A 77 -8.18 12.80 4.12
C PHE A 77 -8.68 13.16 5.52
N PHE A 78 -8.50 12.26 6.48
CA PHE A 78 -8.94 12.40 7.86
C PHE A 78 -7.79 12.14 8.83
N GLY A 79 -7.65 13.01 9.82
CA GLY A 79 -6.57 12.97 10.82
C GLY A 79 -5.30 13.72 10.38
N ASP A 80 -4.35 13.78 11.31
CA ASP A 80 -3.03 14.38 11.14
C ASP A 80 -1.97 13.58 11.92
N LYS A 81 -0.70 14.01 11.89
CA LYS A 81 0.40 13.34 12.59
C LYS A 81 0.62 13.86 14.02
N SER A 82 -0.39 14.46 14.67
CA SER A 82 -0.21 15.07 16.01
C SER A 82 -0.08 14.03 17.13
N ILE A 83 -0.68 12.84 16.99
CA ILE A 83 -0.63 11.77 17.97
C ILE A 83 -0.09 10.51 17.31
N HIS A 84 1.04 10.00 17.82
CA HIS A 84 1.67 8.78 17.34
C HIS A 84 1.15 7.57 18.13
N HIS A 85 0.67 6.55 17.42
CA HIS A 85 0.07 5.33 17.99
C HIS A 85 1.03 4.12 17.92
N GLY A 86 2.25 4.29 17.41
CA GLY A 86 3.23 3.23 17.22
C GLY A 86 3.30 2.74 15.77
N ILE A 87 3.68 1.47 15.57
CA ILE A 87 3.81 0.87 14.24
C ILE A 87 2.44 0.49 13.69
N PHE A 88 2.18 0.88 12.44
CA PHE A 88 0.97 0.49 11.73
C PHE A 88 0.92 -1.03 11.49
N PRO A 89 -0.15 -1.73 11.91
CA PRO A 89 -0.25 -3.17 11.77
C PRO A 89 -0.14 -3.61 10.31
N GLY A 90 0.66 -4.65 10.04
CA GLY A 90 0.73 -5.28 8.72
C GLY A 90 1.65 -4.61 7.70
N CYS A 91 2.43 -3.59 8.08
CA CYS A 91 3.43 -3.03 7.17
C CYS A 91 4.70 -3.89 7.06
N GLY A 92 4.72 -4.73 6.01
CA GLY A 92 5.75 -4.64 4.97
C GLY A 92 7.22 -4.95 5.27
N ILE A 93 7.57 -5.64 6.36
CA ILE A 93 8.96 -6.13 6.55
C ILE A 93 9.21 -7.44 5.78
N SER A 94 8.16 -8.15 5.34
CA SER A 94 8.32 -9.37 4.56
C SER A 94 8.62 -9.04 3.09
N ILE A 95 9.73 -9.59 2.59
CA ILE A 95 10.06 -9.55 1.16
C ILE A 95 8.90 -10.23 0.41
N PRO A 96 8.30 -9.61 -0.62
CA PRO A 96 7.01 -10.02 -1.18
C PRO A 96 7.10 -11.26 -2.11
N TYR A 97 8.27 -11.90 -2.17
CA TYR A 97 8.51 -13.12 -2.93
C TYR A 97 8.23 -14.35 -2.06
N GLU A 98 6.97 -14.51 -1.66
CA GLU A 98 6.52 -15.76 -1.07
C GLU A 98 6.65 -16.86 -2.11
N THR A 99 7.41 -17.90 -1.78
CA THR A 99 7.38 -19.16 -2.51
C THR A 99 6.24 -19.97 -1.93
N ASP A 100 5.11 -20.03 -2.62
CA ASP A 100 4.26 -21.19 -2.49
C ASP A 100 5.16 -22.40 -2.77
N SER A 101 5.36 -23.23 -1.75
CA SER A 101 5.83 -24.60 -1.97
C SER A 101 4.67 -25.31 -2.65
N ALA A 102 4.48 -25.04 -3.95
CA ALA A 102 3.64 -25.85 -4.80
C ALA A 102 4.22 -27.26 -4.70
N GLY A 103 3.55 -28.09 -3.89
CA GLY A 103 3.88 -29.48 -3.73
C GLY A 103 4.06 -30.06 -5.12
N ALA A 104 5.19 -30.73 -5.32
CA ALA A 104 5.43 -31.52 -6.51
C ALA A 104 4.35 -32.61 -6.59
N ALA A 105 3.21 -32.28 -7.21
CA ALA A 105 2.31 -33.27 -7.76
C ALA A 105 2.96 -33.74 -9.07
N GLY A 106 3.83 -34.74 -8.93
CA GLY A 106 4.40 -35.45 -10.05
C GLY A 106 3.33 -36.13 -10.90
N GLY A 107 3.65 -36.33 -12.18
CA GLY A 107 2.85 -37.18 -13.06
C GLY A 107 3.01 -36.82 -14.53
N CYS A 108 3.63 -37.72 -15.28
CA CYS A 108 3.94 -37.66 -16.71
C CYS A 108 2.70 -37.64 -17.61
N CYS A 109 2.94 -37.15 -18.83
CA CYS A 109 2.28 -37.55 -20.07
C CYS A 109 0.79 -37.13 -20.15
#